data_AF-A0A3A6MNH0-F1
#
_entry.id   AF-A0A3A6MNH0-F1
#
_cell.length_a   1.000
_cell.length_b   1.000
_cell.length_c   1.000
_cell.angle_alpha   90.00
_cell.angle_beta   90.00
_cell.angle_gamma   90.00
#
_symmetry.space_group_name_H-M   'P 1'
#
loop_
_entity.id
_entity.type
_entity.pdbx_description
1 polymer ?
#
loop_
_entity_poly.entity_id
_entity_poly.type
_entity_poly.pdbx_seq_one_letter_code
_entity_poly.pdbx_strand_id
1 'polypeptide(L)'
;MSDLENKKTEETPKKRPYNLREKKEKKAAYRSLIRPELADELYDKILNIIVVQKKYKDPDYSAKDLAKELKTNTRYLSAVVNSRFGMNYSCLLNEYRVKDALHLLTDKRYADKNVEEISAMVGFANRQSFYAAFYKNVGETPNGYRKKHLENKK
;
A
#
# COMPACT_ATOMS: atom_id res chain seq x y z
N MET A 1 -56.79 4.66 11.07
CA MET A 1 -56.21 4.71 9.71
C MET A 1 -54.97 5.57 9.81
N SER A 2 -53.93 5.09 10.50
CA SER A 2 -52.79 4.32 9.98
C SER A 2 -51.98 5.10 8.94
N ASP A 3 -50.99 5.79 9.49
CA ASP A 3 -49.80 6.37 8.89
C ASP A 3 -49.15 5.46 7.85
N LEU A 4 -48.61 6.06 6.79
CA LEU A 4 -47.38 5.58 6.18
C LEU A 4 -46.62 6.77 5.58
N GLU A 5 -45.81 7.38 6.44
CA GLU A 5 -44.66 8.19 6.06
C GLU A 5 -43.77 7.39 5.10
N ASN A 6 -43.73 7.79 3.83
CA ASN A 6 -42.70 7.30 2.91
C ASN A 6 -41.43 8.14 3.11
N LYS A 7 -40.64 7.78 4.15
CA LYS A 7 -39.28 8.30 4.35
C LYS A 7 -38.38 7.74 3.25
N LYS A 8 -38.23 8.50 2.16
CA LYS A 8 -37.06 8.38 1.28
C LYS A 8 -35.84 8.84 2.08
N THR A 9 -35.13 7.91 2.68
CA THR A 9 -33.77 8.13 3.15
C THR A 9 -32.90 8.42 1.94
N GLU A 10 -32.58 9.70 1.76
CA GLU A 10 -31.52 10.15 0.86
C GLU A 10 -30.19 9.60 1.39
N GLU A 11 -29.73 8.49 0.81
CA GLU A 11 -28.36 8.02 0.98
C GLU A 11 -27.42 9.04 0.36
N THR A 12 -26.97 10.00 1.17
CA THR A 12 -25.86 10.88 0.80
C THR A 12 -24.65 10.02 0.39
N PRO A 13 -24.00 10.31 -0.75
CA PRO A 13 -22.85 9.53 -1.18
C PRO A 13 -21.73 9.69 -0.15
N LYS A 14 -21.39 8.61 0.56
CA LYS A 14 -20.29 8.57 1.53
C LYS A 14 -19.02 9.11 0.85
N LYS A 15 -18.63 10.35 1.16
CA LYS A 15 -17.34 10.92 0.75
C LYS A 15 -16.25 9.95 1.21
N ARG A 16 -15.59 9.26 0.27
CA ARG A 16 -14.50 8.34 0.61
C ARG A 16 -13.43 9.14 1.35
N PRO A 17 -13.13 8.84 2.62
CA PRO A 17 -12.07 9.55 3.31
C PRO A 17 -10.74 9.27 2.60
N TYR A 18 -9.84 10.26 2.56
CA TYR A 18 -8.47 10.15 2.04
C TYR A 18 -8.27 10.14 0.51
N ASN A 19 -8.86 11.05 -0.28
CA ASN A 19 -8.48 11.32 -1.69
C ASN A 19 -8.09 10.07 -2.50
N LEU A 20 -8.85 8.97 -2.36
CA LEU A 20 -8.53 7.69 -2.97
C LEU A 20 -8.74 7.83 -4.49
N ARG A 21 -7.65 8.08 -5.21
CA ARG A 21 -7.69 8.23 -6.67
C ARG A 21 -7.90 6.85 -7.31
N GLU A 22 -9.02 6.68 -8.00
CA GLU A 22 -9.29 5.46 -8.77
C GLU A 22 -8.22 5.26 -9.86
N LYS A 23 -7.80 4.01 -10.00
CA LYS A 23 -6.68 3.62 -10.85
C LYS A 23 -7.14 3.66 -12.31
N LYS A 24 -6.63 4.60 -13.11
CA LYS A 24 -6.83 4.56 -14.57
C LYS A 24 -5.96 3.45 -15.17
N GLU A 25 -6.57 2.40 -15.70
CA GLU A 25 -5.86 1.42 -16.51
C GLU A 25 -5.40 2.07 -17.81
N LYS A 26 -4.08 2.23 -17.96
CA LYS A 26 -3.48 2.62 -19.25
C LYS A 26 -3.07 1.33 -19.97
N LYS A 27 -3.52 1.15 -21.22
CA LYS A 27 -2.98 0.13 -22.13
C LYS A 27 -1.57 0.56 -22.53
N ALA A 28 -0.57 0.04 -21.82
CA ALA A 28 0.81 0.23 -22.19
C ALA A 28 1.15 -0.69 -23.36
N ALA A 29 1.35 -0.11 -24.55
CA ALA A 29 1.69 -0.82 -25.79
C ALA A 29 2.93 -1.72 -25.69
N TYR A 30 3.78 -1.53 -24.68
CA TYR A 30 4.96 -2.34 -24.45
C TYR A 30 4.69 -3.67 -23.71
N ARG A 31 3.46 -3.92 -23.19
CA ARG A 31 3.16 -5.17 -22.47
C ARG A 31 3.43 -6.42 -23.33
N SER A 32 3.23 -6.31 -24.64
CA SER A 32 3.53 -7.36 -25.62
C SER A 32 5.01 -7.48 -25.99
N LEU A 33 5.86 -6.54 -25.59
CA LEU A 33 7.30 -6.51 -25.89
C LEU A 33 8.17 -7.02 -24.73
N ILE A 34 7.57 -7.38 -23.60
CA ILE A 34 8.29 -7.92 -22.45
C ILE A 34 8.52 -9.40 -22.71
N ARG A 35 9.78 -9.83 -22.81
CA ARG A 35 10.13 -11.26 -22.88
C ARG A 35 9.74 -11.91 -21.53
N PRO A 36 8.88 -12.94 -21.52
CA PRO A 36 8.35 -13.51 -20.28
C PRO A 36 9.44 -13.90 -19.28
N GLU A 37 10.51 -14.55 -19.75
CA GLU A 37 11.59 -15.09 -18.93
C GLU A 37 12.34 -13.98 -18.19
N LEU A 38 12.63 -12.88 -18.90
CA LEU A 38 13.30 -11.72 -18.31
C LEU A 38 12.40 -10.99 -17.30
N ALA A 39 11.07 -11.05 -17.48
CA ALA A 39 10.12 -10.49 -16.53
C ALA A 39 10.03 -11.31 -15.25
N ASP A 40 10.12 -12.63 -15.34
CA ASP A 40 10.16 -13.53 -14.18
C ASP A 40 11.46 -13.35 -13.39
N GLU A 41 12.61 -13.29 -14.07
CA GLU A 41 13.89 -13.01 -13.40
C GLU A 41 13.89 -11.65 -12.68
N LEU A 42 13.33 -10.62 -13.30
CA LEU A 42 13.17 -9.31 -12.65
C LEU A 42 12.18 -9.36 -11.49
N TYR A 43 11.09 -10.11 -11.61
CA TYR A 43 10.11 -10.26 -10.55
C TYR A 43 10.76 -10.77 -9.26
N ASP A 44 11.54 -11.85 -9.37
CA ASP A 44 12.23 -12.45 -8.23
C ASP A 44 13.25 -11.49 -7.61
N LYS A 45 14.02 -10.79 -8.45
CA LYS A 45 14.98 -9.78 -7.97
C LYS A 45 14.30 -8.60 -7.29
N ILE A 46 13.17 -8.12 -7.82
CA ILE A 46 12.36 -7.06 -7.20
C ILE A 46 11.88 -7.51 -5.82
N LEU A 47 11.33 -8.73 -5.71
CA LEU A 47 10.89 -9.27 -4.42
C LEU A 47 12.04 -9.41 -3.43
N ASN A 48 13.20 -9.90 -3.88
CA ASN A 48 14.37 -10.02 -3.03
C ASN A 48 14.81 -8.66 -2.46
N ILE A 49 14.94 -7.64 -3.31
CA ILE A 49 15.38 -6.30 -2.87
C ILE A 49 14.31 -5.64 -2.00
N ILE A 50 13.04 -5.68 -2.41
CA ILE A 50 11.98 -5.00 -1.65
C ILE A 50 11.70 -5.71 -0.34
N VAL A 51 11.43 -7.02 -0.38
CA VAL A 51 10.88 -7.77 0.76
C VAL A 51 11.99 -8.35 1.63
N VAL A 52 12.95 -9.07 1.04
CA VAL A 52 13.99 -9.77 1.82
C VAL A 52 14.98 -8.77 2.40
N GLN A 53 15.47 -7.82 1.58
CA GLN A 53 16.35 -6.76 2.06
C GLN A 53 15.59 -5.60 2.73
N LYS A 54 14.26 -5.66 2.77
CA LYS A 54 13.38 -4.68 3.41
C LYS A 54 13.61 -3.23 2.94
N LYS A 55 14.00 -3.04 1.67
CA LYS A 55 14.18 -1.70 1.09
C LYS A 55 12.90 -0.86 1.12
N TYR A 56 11.72 -1.48 1.27
CA TYR A 56 10.49 -0.74 1.53
C TYR A 56 10.56 0.14 2.79
N LYS A 57 11.41 -0.16 3.78
CA LYS A 57 11.53 0.66 5.00
C LYS A 57 12.25 1.98 4.79
N ASP A 58 12.99 2.11 3.69
CA ASP A 58 13.68 3.34 3.36
C ASP A 58 12.68 4.29 2.67
N PRO A 59 12.38 5.48 3.26
CA PRO A 59 11.44 6.43 2.68
C PRO A 59 11.94 7.06 1.37
N ASP A 60 13.26 7.11 1.17
CA ASP A 60 13.89 7.74 0.00
C ASP A 60 14.12 6.74 -1.15
N TYR A 61 13.87 5.45 -0.90
CA TYR A 61 14.09 4.39 -1.89
C TYR A 61 13.09 4.44 -3.05
N SER A 62 13.55 4.95 -4.19
CA SER A 62 12.71 5.23 -5.35
C SER A 62 12.74 4.12 -6.40
N ALA A 63 11.79 4.15 -7.34
CA ALA A 63 11.80 3.27 -8.50
C ALA A 63 13.05 3.47 -9.38
N LYS A 64 13.69 4.65 -9.32
CA LYS A 64 14.93 4.92 -10.05
C LYS A 64 16.10 4.15 -9.44
N ASP A 65 16.16 4.09 -8.11
CA ASP A 65 17.22 3.37 -7.39
C ASP A 65 17.11 1.88 -7.64
N LEU A 66 15.90 1.32 -7.54
CA LEU A 66 15.65 -0.07 -7.88
C LEU A 66 16.01 -0.39 -9.35
N ALA A 67 15.65 0.49 -10.28
CA ALA A 67 16.02 0.29 -11.68
C ALA A 67 17.55 0.28 -11.88
N LYS A 68 18.27 1.16 -11.19
CA LYS A 68 19.74 1.23 -11.22
C LYS A 68 20.38 -0.05 -10.65
N GLU A 69 19.90 -0.53 -9.51
CA GLU A 69 20.37 -1.78 -8.89
C GLU A 69 20.14 -3.00 -9.77
N LEU A 70 18.97 -3.07 -10.42
CA LEU A 70 18.61 -4.14 -11.34
C LEU A 70 19.22 -3.98 -12.74
N LYS A 71 20.04 -2.94 -12.96
CA LYS A 71 20.66 -2.59 -14.26
C LYS A 71 19.62 -2.53 -15.40
N THR A 72 18.47 -1.94 -15.11
CA THR A 72 17.37 -1.74 -16.06
C THR A 72 16.93 -0.27 -16.10
N ASN A 73 15.88 0.02 -16.87
CA ASN A 73 15.28 1.35 -16.91
C ASN A 73 13.93 1.38 -16.18
N THR A 74 13.54 2.57 -15.71
CA THR A 74 12.30 2.77 -14.94
C THR A 74 11.04 2.42 -15.73
N ARG A 75 11.08 2.55 -17.06
CA ARG A 75 9.96 2.21 -17.94
C ARG A 75 9.71 0.70 -17.93
N TYR A 76 10.77 -0.09 -18.08
CA TYR A 76 10.72 -1.55 -18.06
C TYR A 76 10.41 -2.07 -16.64
N LEU A 77 11.01 -1.48 -15.61
CA LEU A 77 10.64 -1.80 -14.23
C LEU A 77 9.15 -1.56 -13.99
N SER A 78 8.62 -0.40 -14.38
CA SER A 78 7.20 -0.09 -14.24
C SER A 78 6.32 -1.07 -15.02
N ALA A 79 6.80 -1.52 -16.18
CA ALA A 79 6.13 -2.52 -17.01
C ALA A 79 5.98 -3.85 -16.28
N VAL A 80 7.09 -4.38 -15.77
CA VAL A 80 7.15 -5.64 -15.03
C VAL A 80 6.36 -5.55 -13.72
N VAL A 81 6.53 -4.45 -12.96
CA VAL A 81 5.79 -4.25 -11.71
C VAL A 81 4.28 -4.25 -11.99
N ASN A 82 3.87 -3.59 -13.07
CA ASN A 82 2.46 -3.53 -13.41
C ASN A 82 1.90 -4.84 -13.96
N SER A 83 2.65 -5.58 -14.78
CA SER A 83 2.20 -6.85 -15.35
C SER A 83 2.19 -7.97 -14.31
N ARG A 84 3.23 -8.07 -13.46
CA ARG A 84 3.39 -9.18 -12.51
C ARG A 84 2.72 -8.93 -11.16
N PHE A 85 2.66 -7.69 -10.69
CA PHE A 85 2.04 -7.35 -9.40
C PHE A 85 0.68 -6.65 -9.55
N GLY A 86 0.26 -6.33 -10.77
CA GLY A 86 -1.00 -5.61 -11.02
C GLY A 86 -1.02 -4.19 -10.47
N MET A 87 0.11 -3.62 -10.05
CA MET A 87 0.18 -2.32 -9.37
C MET A 87 1.36 -1.46 -9.82
N ASN A 88 1.49 -0.28 -9.23
CA ASN A 88 2.67 0.56 -9.47
C ASN A 88 3.66 0.37 -8.31
N TYR A 89 4.89 0.81 -8.52
CA TYR A 89 5.97 0.68 -7.55
C TYR A 89 5.61 1.24 -6.16
N SER A 90 5.02 2.43 -6.09
CA SER A 90 4.63 3.03 -4.81
C SER A 90 3.56 2.21 -4.09
N CYS A 91 2.59 1.63 -4.81
CA CYS A 91 1.60 0.74 -4.22
C CYS A 91 2.26 -0.54 -3.69
N LEU A 92 3.23 -1.10 -4.44
CA LEU A 92 3.98 -2.28 -4.02
C LEU A 92 4.68 -2.04 -2.68
N LEU A 93 5.45 -0.95 -2.57
CA LEU A 93 6.08 -0.58 -1.30
C LEU A 93 5.04 -0.43 -0.20
N ASN A 94 4.01 0.39 -0.44
CA ASN A 94 2.99 0.70 0.56
C ASN A 94 2.25 -0.54 1.06
N GLU A 95 2.04 -1.56 0.23
CA GLU A 95 1.45 -2.84 0.66
C GLU A 95 2.33 -3.53 1.71
N TYR A 96 3.63 -3.66 1.46
CA TYR A 96 4.56 -4.25 2.42
C TYR A 96 4.75 -3.40 3.67
N ARG A 97 4.82 -2.06 3.51
CA ARG A 97 4.87 -1.13 4.65
C ARG A 97 3.65 -1.27 5.56
N VAL A 98 2.45 -1.39 4.97
CA VAL A 98 1.21 -1.58 5.73
C VAL A 98 1.18 -2.94 6.39
N LYS A 99 1.60 -4.03 5.71
CA LYS A 99 1.71 -5.36 6.33
C LYS A 99 2.61 -5.33 7.57
N ASP A 100 3.77 -4.70 7.49
CA ASP A 100 4.67 -4.53 8.64
C ASP A 100 4.02 -3.68 9.75
N ALA A 101 3.32 -2.60 9.39
CA ALA A 101 2.62 -1.74 10.34
C ALA A 101 1.51 -2.49 11.10
N LEU A 102 0.77 -3.41 10.46
CA LEU A 102 -0.25 -4.23 11.13
C LEU A 102 0.36 -5.04 12.29
N HIS A 103 1.56 -5.58 12.08
CA HIS A 103 2.29 -6.31 13.13
C HIS A 103 2.74 -5.36 14.24
N LEU A 104 3.37 -4.24 13.91
CA LEU A 104 3.87 -3.29 14.91
C LEU A 104 2.74 -2.63 15.73
N LEU A 105 1.57 -2.39 15.12
CA LEU A 105 0.43 -1.79 15.81
C LEU A 105 -0.18 -2.70 16.89
N THR A 106 0.04 -4.02 16.83
CA THR A 106 -0.60 -5.03 17.69
C THR A 106 0.37 -5.81 18.58
N ASP A 107 1.66 -5.55 18.42
CA ASP A 107 2.74 -6.12 19.21
C ASP A 107 2.94 -5.31 20.49
N LYS A 108 2.94 -6.02 21.64
CA LYS A 108 3.07 -5.42 22.97
C LYS A 108 4.41 -4.69 23.14
N ARG A 109 5.46 -5.09 22.41
CA ARG A 109 6.78 -4.46 22.45
C ARG A 109 6.79 -3.03 21.92
N TYR A 110 5.76 -2.63 21.18
CA TYR A 110 5.61 -1.30 20.59
C TYR A 110 4.32 -0.60 21.07
N ALA A 111 3.78 -1.01 22.22
CA ALA A 111 2.54 -0.46 22.76
C ALA A 111 2.67 1.00 23.23
N ASP A 112 3.87 1.41 23.61
CA ASP A 112 4.26 2.77 23.97
C ASP A 112 4.41 3.69 22.73
N LYS A 113 4.63 3.11 21.55
CA LYS A 113 4.83 3.88 20.32
C LYS A 113 3.53 4.41 19.77
N ASN A 114 3.51 5.70 19.45
CA ASN A 114 2.37 6.31 18.77
C ASN A 114 2.33 5.90 17.27
N VAL A 115 1.22 6.21 16.60
CA VAL A 115 1.02 5.81 15.20
C VAL A 115 1.98 6.50 14.24
N GLU A 116 2.46 7.70 14.55
CA GLU A 116 3.41 8.44 13.72
C GLU A 116 4.79 7.79 13.77
N GLU A 117 5.24 7.38 14.96
CA GLU A 117 6.46 6.60 15.13
C GLU A 117 6.39 5.28 14.36
N ILE A 118 5.29 4.53 14.46
CA ILE A 118 5.11 3.31 13.69
C ILE A 118 5.15 3.60 12.18
N SER A 119 4.55 4.69 11.72
CA SER A 119 4.55 5.07 10.31
C SER A 119 5.97 5.35 9.80
N ALA A 120 6.81 6.00 10.60
CA ALA A 120 8.20 6.26 10.27
C ALA A 120 9.02 4.96 10.27
N MET A 121 8.81 4.06 11.24
CA MET A 121 9.51 2.78 11.34
C MET A 121 9.28 1.84 10.16
N VAL A 122 8.12 1.94 9.50
CA VAL A 122 7.80 1.16 8.30
C VAL A 122 8.13 1.92 7.00
N GLY A 123 8.72 3.11 7.07
CA GLY A 123 9.25 3.83 5.90
C GLY A 123 8.29 4.81 5.22
N PHE A 124 7.23 5.28 5.90
CA PHE A 124 6.44 6.40 5.36
C PHE A 124 7.11 7.74 5.67
N ALA A 125 7.27 8.56 4.63
CA ALA A 125 7.82 9.91 4.77
C ALA A 125 6.85 10.89 5.47
N ASN A 126 5.54 10.64 5.42
CA ASN A 126 4.54 11.49 6.07
C ASN A 126 3.28 10.73 6.49
N ARG A 127 2.60 11.27 7.51
CA ARG A 127 1.41 10.70 8.14
C ARG A 127 0.24 10.56 7.15
N GLN A 128 0.01 11.54 6.29
CA GLN A 128 -1.12 11.55 5.36
C GLN A 128 -1.02 10.37 4.38
N SER A 129 0.17 10.11 3.84
CA SER A 129 0.43 8.98 2.94
C SER A 129 0.24 7.65 3.66
N PHE A 130 0.68 7.54 4.92
CA PHE A 130 0.47 6.36 5.73
C PHE A 130 -1.01 6.07 5.95
N TYR A 131 -1.79 7.04 6.42
CA TYR A 131 -3.21 6.85 6.69
C TYR A 131 -3.98 6.50 5.41
N ALA A 132 -3.68 7.15 4.29
CA ALA A 132 -4.31 6.83 3.01
C ALA A 132 -3.98 5.41 2.53
N ALA A 133 -2.70 4.99 2.61
CA ALA A 133 -2.28 3.65 2.24
C ALA A 133 -2.87 2.58 3.17
N PHE A 134 -2.88 2.83 4.47
CA PHE A 134 -3.42 1.92 5.47
C PHE A 134 -4.93 1.74 5.27
N TYR A 135 -5.69 2.85 5.16
CA TYR A 135 -7.13 2.78 4.93
C TYR A 135 -7.46 2.08 3.61
N LYS A 136 -6.68 2.33 2.55
CA LYS A 136 -6.87 1.66 1.26
C LYS A 136 -6.65 0.14 1.33
N ASN A 137 -5.67 -0.31 2.10
CA ASN A 137 -5.31 -1.74 2.18
C ASN A 137 -6.12 -2.50 3.24
N VAL A 138 -6.55 -1.84 4.32
CA VAL A 138 -7.14 -2.47 5.51
C VAL A 138 -8.62 -2.11 5.67
N GLY A 139 -9.07 -0.97 5.13
CA GLY A 139 -10.46 -0.50 5.24
C GLY A 139 -10.79 0.27 6.52
N GLU A 140 -9.84 0.39 7.45
CA GLU A 140 -9.98 1.15 8.69
C GLU A 140 -8.74 2.00 8.99
N THR A 141 -8.81 2.89 9.99
CA THR A 141 -7.66 3.74 10.36
C THR A 141 -6.66 2.96 11.21
N PRO A 142 -5.36 3.32 11.20
CA PRO A 142 -4.35 2.68 12.05
C PRO A 142 -4.72 2.70 13.54
N ASN A 143 -5.29 3.81 14.02
CA ASN A 143 -5.78 3.93 15.41
C ASN A 143 -6.96 3.00 15.68
N GLY A 144 -7.92 2.92 14.76
CA GLY A 144 -9.06 2.02 14.86
C GLY A 144 -8.62 0.55 14.92
N TYR A 145 -7.72 0.16 14.01
CA TYR A 145 -7.12 -1.18 13.99
C TYR A 145 -6.42 -1.50 15.33
N ARG A 146 -5.55 -0.61 15.81
CA ARG A 146 -4.84 -0.79 17.09
C ARG A 146 -5.80 -0.97 18.26
N LYS A 147 -6.80 -0.10 18.39
CA LYS A 147 -7.78 -0.16 19.50
C LYS A 147 -8.52 -1.50 19.51
N LYS A 148 -9.09 -1.89 18.36
CA LYS A 148 -9.84 -3.14 18.18
C LYS A 148 -9.02 -4.37 18.56
N HIS A 149 -7.75 -4.41 18.15
CA HIS A 149 -6.89 -5.56 18.40
C HIS A 149 -6.28 -5.61 19.81
N LEU A 150 -6.24 -4.49 20.53
CA LEU A 150 -5.86 -4.46 21.95
C LEU A 150 -7.04 -4.80 22.87
N GLU A 151 -8.26 -4.40 22.51
CA GLU A 151 -9.49 -4.74 23.25
C GLU A 151 -9.81 -6.24 23.18
N ASN A 152 -9.66 -6.87 22.01
CA ASN A 152 -9.90 -8.31 21.82
C ASN A 152 -8.83 -9.23 22.47
N LYS A 153 -7.79 -8.67 23.10
CA LYS A 153 -6.74 -9.42 23.82
C LYS A 153 -6.88 -9.31 25.35
N LYS A 154 -7.92 -8.63 25.85
CA LYS A 154 -8.31 -8.65 27.28
C LYS A 154 -9.37 -9.71 27.50
#